data_AF-A0A5M8FKL1-F1
#
_entry.id   AF-A0A5M8FKL1-F1
#
_cell.length_a   1.000
_cell.length_b   1.000
_cell.length_c   1.000
_cell.angle_alpha   90.00
_cell.angle_beta   90.00
_cell.angle_gamma   90.00
#
_symmetry.space_group_name_H-M   'P 1'
#
loop_
_entity.id
_entity.type
_entity.pdbx_description
1 polymer ?
#
loop_
_entity_poly.entity_id
_entity_poly.type
_entity_poly.pdbx_seq_one_letter_code
_entity_poly.pdbx_strand_id
1 'polypeptide(L)'
;MFMITAPYRRCIPVLLAAALANPVFAAEPVLKLTSSCPSGYRTDGTSGYCVPFNPADTRIVVRKLTTSCPSGYFTDGTSGYCRGTDNARAVVPKTGNSCPNGYRTDATSGYCTATR
;
A
#
# COMPACT_ATOMS: atom_id res chain seq x y z
N MET A 1 -39.27 50.52 5.30
CA MET A 1 -38.35 50.65 6.46
C MET A 1 -38.85 49.69 7.53
N PHE A 2 -38.32 48.47 7.58
CA PHE A 2 -38.53 47.52 8.68
C PHE A 2 -37.17 46.97 9.08
N MET A 3 -36.85 47.19 10.35
CA MET A 3 -35.54 47.01 10.96
C MET A 3 -35.18 45.53 11.10
N ILE A 4 -33.90 45.26 10.90
CA ILE A 4 -33.22 43.98 11.09
C ILE A 4 -32.84 43.91 12.58
N THR A 5 -33.35 42.93 13.33
CA THR A 5 -32.79 42.56 14.64
C THR A 5 -32.80 41.04 14.79
N ALA A 6 -31.67 40.42 14.46
CA ALA A 6 -31.41 39.00 14.70
C ALA A 6 -30.85 38.82 16.13
N PRO A 7 -31.46 37.99 16.99
CA PRO A 7 -30.87 37.67 18.28
C PRO A 7 -29.85 36.52 18.11
N TYR A 8 -28.59 36.88 18.33
CA TYR A 8 -27.48 36.04 18.82
C TYR A 8 -27.84 34.58 19.11
N ARG A 9 -27.60 33.70 18.12
CA ARG A 9 -27.65 32.25 18.31
C ARG A 9 -26.25 31.67 18.11
N ARG A 10 -25.49 31.71 19.21
CA ARG A 10 -24.37 30.83 19.57
C ARG A 10 -23.46 30.43 18.40
N CYS A 11 -22.40 31.20 18.16
CA CYS A 11 -21.19 30.71 17.50
C CYS A 11 -20.61 29.58 18.36
N ILE A 12 -21.02 28.34 18.10
CA ILE A 12 -20.30 27.16 18.57
C ILE A 12 -19.03 27.11 17.73
N PRO A 13 -17.84 27.30 18.30
CA PRO A 13 -16.62 26.98 17.56
C PRO A 13 -16.64 25.46 17.36
N VAL A 14 -17.00 25.04 16.15
CA VAL A 14 -16.75 23.66 15.72
C VAL A 14 -15.24 23.55 15.63
N LEU A 15 -14.63 23.14 16.74
CA LEU A 15 -13.27 22.63 16.79
C LEU A 15 -13.22 21.46 15.81
N LEU A 16 -12.81 21.76 14.58
CA LEU A 16 -12.53 20.79 13.54
C LEU A 16 -11.27 20.05 14.00
N ALA A 17 -11.45 18.98 14.77
CA ALA A 17 -10.36 18.08 15.11
C ALA A 17 -9.89 17.43 13.81
N ALA A 18 -8.79 17.92 13.25
CA ALA A 18 -8.11 17.29 12.13
C ALA A 18 -7.63 15.91 12.62
N ALA A 19 -8.43 14.88 12.33
CA ALA A 19 -8.01 13.51 12.53
C ALA A 19 -6.77 13.28 11.67
N LEU A 20 -5.61 13.18 12.32
CA LEU A 20 -4.40 12.65 11.72
C LEU A 20 -4.69 11.19 11.39
N ALA A 21 -5.26 10.95 10.21
CA ALA A 21 -5.36 9.62 9.63
C ALA A 21 -3.94 9.18 9.31
N ASN A 22 -3.30 8.50 10.26
CA ASN A 22 -2.07 7.76 9.97
C ASN A 22 -2.43 6.78 8.86
N PRO A 23 -1.77 6.81 7.69
CA PRO A 23 -1.96 5.78 6.69
C PRO A 23 -1.36 4.50 7.27
N VAL A 24 -2.22 3.68 7.89
CA VAL A 24 -1.91 2.28 8.14
C VAL A 24 -1.84 1.66 6.74
N PHE A 25 -0.63 1.30 6.31
CA PHE A 25 -0.39 0.56 5.07
C PHE A 25 -0.98 -0.84 5.26
N ALA A 26 -2.29 -0.96 5.13
CA ALA A 26 -2.99 -2.22 5.20
C ALA A 26 -2.66 -3.04 3.94
N ALA A 27 -2.57 -4.36 4.09
CA ALA A 27 -2.44 -5.23 2.93
C ALA A 27 -3.67 -5.07 2.03
N GLU A 28 -3.43 -4.75 0.76
CA GLU A 28 -4.46 -4.58 -0.27
C GLU A 28 -4.67 -5.91 -1.03
N PRO A 29 -5.86 -6.15 -1.58
CA PRO A 29 -6.07 -7.29 -2.48
C PRO A 29 -5.17 -7.18 -3.72
N VAL A 30 -4.53 -8.29 -4.09
CA VAL A 30 -3.62 -8.35 -5.25
C VAL A 30 -4.12 -9.33 -6.29
N LEU A 31 -3.74 -9.14 -7.55
CA LEU A 31 -4.12 -10.09 -8.61
C LEU A 31 -3.52 -11.48 -8.36
N LYS A 32 -4.23 -12.56 -8.69
CA LYS A 32 -3.66 -13.89 -8.66
C LYS A 32 -2.83 -14.12 -9.93
N LEU A 33 -1.49 -14.12 -9.80
CA LEU A 33 -0.58 -14.30 -10.95
C LEU A 33 -0.38 -15.77 -11.34
N THR A 34 -0.43 -16.68 -10.38
CA THR A 34 -0.23 -18.12 -10.60
C THR A 34 -1.43 -18.93 -10.07
N SER A 35 -1.34 -20.25 -10.03
CA SER A 35 -2.35 -21.10 -9.40
C SER A 35 -2.48 -20.89 -7.88
N SER A 36 -1.53 -20.19 -7.24
CA SER A 36 -1.45 -20.00 -5.80
C SER A 36 -1.35 -18.52 -5.39
N CYS A 37 -2.00 -18.17 -4.27
CA CYS A 37 -1.84 -16.86 -3.65
C CYS A 37 -0.58 -16.80 -2.77
N PRO A 38 0.02 -15.61 -2.58
CA PRO A 38 1.14 -15.45 -1.65
C PRO A 38 0.72 -15.80 -0.22
N SER A 39 1.65 -16.26 0.63
CA SER A 39 1.23 -16.62 1.99
C SER A 39 0.76 -15.39 2.77
N GLY A 40 -0.31 -15.57 3.54
CA GLY A 40 -1.07 -14.47 4.15
C GLY A 40 -2.27 -14.03 3.30
N TYR A 41 -2.42 -14.55 2.08
CA TYR A 41 -3.54 -14.28 1.19
C TYR A 41 -4.28 -15.57 0.82
N ARG A 42 -5.59 -15.44 0.55
CA ARG A 42 -6.45 -16.49 0.01
C ARG A 42 -7.02 -16.06 -1.34
N THR A 43 -7.31 -17.03 -2.21
CA THR A 43 -8.04 -16.73 -3.44
C THR A 43 -9.46 -16.30 -3.08
N ASP A 44 -9.84 -15.11 -3.52
CA ASP A 44 -11.22 -14.67 -3.52
C ASP A 44 -11.94 -15.45 -4.63
N GLY A 45 -12.77 -16.41 -4.22
CA GLY A 45 -13.07 -17.64 -4.96
C GLY A 45 -13.46 -17.50 -6.43
N THR A 46 -14.00 -16.36 -6.84
CA THR A 46 -14.49 -16.13 -8.20
C THR A 46 -13.75 -15.00 -8.95
N SER A 47 -13.03 -14.15 -8.23
CA SER A 47 -12.53 -12.87 -8.76
C SER A 47 -11.15 -12.99 -9.40
N GLY A 48 -10.43 -14.09 -9.15
CA GLY A 48 -9.02 -14.21 -9.56
C GLY A 48 -8.10 -13.23 -8.81
N TYR A 49 -8.54 -12.72 -7.66
CA TYR A 49 -7.73 -11.91 -6.75
C TYR A 49 -7.35 -12.71 -5.51
N CYS A 50 -6.25 -12.32 -4.91
CA CYS A 50 -5.76 -12.80 -3.64
C CYS A 50 -6.06 -11.72 -2.59
N VAL A 51 -6.91 -12.04 -1.63
CA VAL A 51 -7.28 -11.15 -0.52
C VAL A 51 -6.53 -11.56 0.74
N PRO A 52 -6.03 -10.61 1.55
CA PRO A 52 -5.34 -10.92 2.79
C PRO A 52 -6.27 -11.63 3.78
N PHE A 53 -5.73 -12.54 4.60
CA PHE A 53 -6.47 -13.13 5.70
C PHE A 53 -6.80 -12.09 6.77
N ASN A 54 -5.79 -11.31 7.18
CA ASN A 54 -5.92 -10.24 8.16
C ASN A 54 -5.19 -9.00 7.64
N PRO A 55 -5.87 -7.98 7.11
CA PRO A 55 -5.22 -6.84 6.45
C PRO A 55 -4.28 -6.03 7.36
N ALA A 56 -4.48 -6.08 8.68
CA ALA A 56 -3.65 -5.41 9.68
C ALA A 56 -2.33 -6.15 9.99
N ASP A 57 -2.28 -7.46 9.78
CA ASP A 57 -1.11 -8.31 10.10
C ASP A 57 -0.44 -8.88 8.83
N THR A 58 -1.17 -8.87 7.72
CA THR A 58 -0.67 -9.40 6.46
C THR A 58 0.40 -8.47 5.90
N ARG A 59 1.56 -9.06 5.57
CA ARG A 59 2.67 -8.32 4.99
C ARG A 59 2.35 -7.83 3.59
N ILE A 60 2.93 -6.69 3.24
CA ILE A 60 2.86 -6.12 1.89
C ILE A 60 3.50 -7.11 0.91
N VAL A 61 2.84 -7.34 -0.22
CA VAL A 61 3.37 -8.15 -1.32
C VAL A 61 3.42 -7.32 -2.58
N VAL A 62 4.47 -7.52 -3.38
CA VAL A 62 4.65 -6.85 -4.68
C VAL A 62 4.94 -7.89 -5.74
N ARG A 63 4.53 -7.63 -6.98
CA ARG A 63 4.73 -8.60 -8.06
C ARG A 63 6.21 -8.82 -8.32
N LYS A 64 6.63 -10.05 -8.58
CA LYS A 64 8.01 -10.30 -8.99
C LYS A 64 8.18 -9.90 -10.46
N LEU A 65 8.93 -8.82 -10.72
CA LEU A 65 9.15 -8.31 -12.09
C LEU A 65 10.34 -8.99 -12.79
N THR A 66 11.36 -9.37 -12.02
CA THR A 66 12.59 -10.00 -12.51
C THR A 66 12.86 -11.30 -11.75
N THR A 67 14.09 -11.83 -11.81
CA THR A 67 14.50 -13.00 -11.02
C THR A 67 14.71 -12.69 -9.54
N SER A 68 14.84 -11.41 -9.15
CA SER A 68 15.14 -10.97 -7.79
C SER A 68 14.01 -10.13 -7.19
N CYS A 69 13.88 -10.18 -5.87
CA CYS A 69 12.98 -9.30 -5.11
C CYS A 69 13.73 -8.07 -4.60
N PRO A 70 13.05 -6.93 -4.42
CA PRO A 70 13.68 -5.72 -3.92
C PRO A 70 14.19 -5.90 -2.49
N SER A 71 15.11 -5.02 -2.10
CA SER A 71 15.67 -5.00 -0.74
C SER A 71 14.57 -4.96 0.33
N GLY A 72 14.63 -5.89 1.30
CA GLY A 72 13.61 -6.06 2.33
C GLY A 72 12.43 -6.95 1.92
N TYR A 73 12.48 -7.57 0.74
CA TYR A 73 11.50 -8.52 0.27
C TYR A 73 12.13 -9.88 -0.07
N PHE A 74 11.37 -10.95 0.11
CA PHE A 74 11.77 -12.32 -0.25
C PHE A 74 10.83 -12.91 -1.29
N THR A 75 11.36 -13.78 -2.16
CA THR A 75 10.54 -14.45 -3.18
C THR A 75 9.59 -15.44 -2.52
N ASP A 76 8.31 -15.30 -2.80
CA ASP A 76 7.30 -16.32 -2.54
C ASP A 76 7.29 -17.26 -3.75
N GLY A 77 7.95 -18.41 -3.60
CA GLY A 77 8.31 -19.30 -4.73
C GLY A 77 7.12 -19.87 -5.50
N THR A 78 5.90 -19.78 -4.97
CA THR A 78 4.71 -20.42 -5.53
C THR A 78 3.74 -19.42 -6.18
N SER A 79 3.76 -18.16 -5.76
CA SER A 79 2.76 -17.15 -6.15
C SER A 79 3.25 -16.13 -7.18
N GLY A 80 4.56 -16.07 -7.47
CA GLY A 80 5.13 -15.03 -8.33
C GLY A 80 5.17 -13.65 -7.68
N TYR A 81 5.06 -13.59 -6.35
CA TYR A 81 5.14 -12.37 -5.56
C TYR A 81 6.43 -12.31 -4.73
N CYS A 82 6.80 -11.10 -4.37
CA CYS A 82 7.82 -10.77 -3.40
C CYS A 82 7.12 -10.31 -2.13
N ARG A 83 7.37 -10.97 -1.01
CA ARG A 83 6.78 -10.64 0.29
C ARG A 83 7.73 -9.76 1.09
N GLY A 84 7.21 -8.67 1.64
CA GLY A 84 7.98 -7.80 2.52
C GLY A 84 8.33 -8.49 3.83
N THR A 85 9.44 -8.11 4.43
CA THR A 85 9.76 -8.32 5.85
C THR A 85 9.33 -7.11 6.67
N ASP A 86 9.57 -7.12 7.98
CA ASP A 86 9.23 -6.00 8.87
C ASP A 86 10.01 -4.71 8.54
N ASN A 87 11.12 -4.83 7.78
CA ASN A 87 11.91 -3.71 7.27
C ASN A 87 11.63 -3.41 5.78
N ALA A 88 10.58 -4.00 5.21
CA ALA A 88 10.21 -3.75 3.83
C ALA A 88 9.79 -2.30 3.66
N ARG A 89 10.43 -1.63 2.70
CA ARG A 89 10.13 -0.25 2.35
C ARG A 89 9.12 -0.20 1.23
N ALA A 90 8.38 0.90 1.09
CA ALA A 90 7.55 1.11 -0.07
C ALA A 90 8.39 1.00 -1.36
N VAL A 91 7.88 0.21 -2.31
CA VAL A 91 8.52 0.04 -3.62
C VAL A 91 7.54 0.36 -4.72
N VAL A 92 8.06 0.93 -5.80
CA VAL A 92 7.28 1.22 -7.01
C VAL A 92 7.97 0.59 -8.22
N PRO A 93 7.22 -0.01 -9.16
CA PRO A 93 7.82 -0.60 -10.35
C PRO A 93 8.60 0.48 -11.12
N LYS A 94 9.82 0.18 -11.54
CA LYS A 94 10.62 1.12 -12.32
C LYS A 94 10.08 1.16 -13.74
N THR A 95 9.39 2.25 -14.10
CA THR A 95 8.91 2.49 -15.46
C THR A 95 9.82 3.54 -16.11
N GLY A 96 10.71 3.11 -17.01
CA GLY A 96 11.71 3.96 -17.66
C GLY A 96 13.10 3.88 -17.04
N ASN A 97 13.93 4.91 -17.25
CA ASN A 97 15.35 4.85 -16.92
C ASN A 97 15.70 5.30 -15.49
N SER A 98 14.82 6.08 -14.84
CA SER A 98 15.06 6.70 -13.53
C SER A 98 13.91 6.44 -12.55
N CYS A 99 14.22 6.50 -11.26
CA CYS A 99 13.24 6.42 -10.18
C CYS A 99 12.72 7.80 -9.78
N PRO A 100 11.49 7.90 -9.24
CA PRO A 100 10.97 9.15 -8.72
C PRO A 100 11.79 9.68 -7.53
N ASN A 101 11.66 10.99 -7.26
CA ASN A 101 12.31 11.62 -6.12
C ASN A 101 11.94 10.90 -4.81
N GLY A 102 12.94 10.65 -3.97
CA GLY A 102 12.76 9.88 -2.73
C GLY A 102 12.87 8.36 -2.90
N TYR A 103 13.09 7.86 -4.13
CA TYR A 103 13.33 6.44 -4.39
C TYR A 103 14.70 6.20 -5.03
N ARG A 104 15.28 5.01 -4.79
CA ARG A 104 16.51 4.54 -5.43
C ARG A 104 16.22 3.34 -6.31
N THR A 105 16.93 3.24 -7.43
CA THR A 105 16.86 2.05 -8.29
C THR A 105 17.46 0.86 -7.55
N ASP A 106 16.68 -0.19 -7.43
CA ASP A 106 17.16 -1.52 -7.06
C ASP A 106 17.51 -2.26 -8.37
N ALA A 107 18.81 -2.42 -8.62
CA ALA A 107 19.32 -2.84 -9.92
C ALA A 107 18.96 -4.28 -10.30
N THR A 108 18.57 -5.11 -9.33
CA THR A 108 18.31 -6.54 -9.54
C THR A 108 16.82 -6.84 -9.65
N SER A 109 15.97 -6.09 -8.95
CA SER A 109 14.53 -6.37 -8.85
C SER A 109 13.64 -5.62 -9.84
N GLY A 110 14.17 -4.63 -10.56
CA GLY A 110 13.37 -3.77 -11.44
C GLY A 110 12.42 -2.84 -10.70
N TYR A 111 12.64 -2.65 -9.39
CA TYR A 111 11.86 -1.76 -8.54
C TYR A 111 12.68 -0.52 -8.14
N CYS A 112 11.94 0.51 -7.78
CA CYS A 112 12.45 1.69 -7.09
C CYS A 112 12.08 1.56 -5.62
N THR A 113 13.06 1.54 -4.72
CA THR A 113 12.86 1.40 -3.26
C THR A 113 12.89 2.76 -2.59
N ALA A 114 11.99 3.01 -1.64
CA ALA A 114 11.95 4.27 -0.91
C ALA A 114 13.23 4.46 -0.07
N THR A 115 13.77 5.68 -0.08
CA THR A 115 15.03 6.02 0.61
C THR A 115 14.85 6.35 2.08
N ARG A 116 13.65 6.68 2.52
CA ARG A 116 13.30 6.98 3.92
C ARG A 116 12.02 6.27 4.29
#